data_AF-A0A7Y9MHD9-F1
#
_entry.id   AF-A0A7Y9MHD9-F1
#
_cell.length_a   1.000
_cell.length_b   1.000
_cell.length_c   1.000
_cell.angle_alpha   90.00
_cell.angle_beta   90.00
_cell.angle_gamma   90.00
#
_symmetry.space_group_name_H-M   'P 1'
#
loop_
_entity.id
_entity.type
_entity.pdbx_description
1 polymer ?
#
loop_
_entity_poly.entity_id
_entity_poly.type
_entity_poly.pdbx_seq_one_letter_code
_entity_poly.pdbx_strand_id
1 'polypeptide(L)'
;MSALSAFTRIAHEEGGSMRILVVCGAGASSTFVAQRVRRAAQDAGLPWTAIAGTEQSFPIDLDAGDVILVGPHLADALPRIEQAAGARMTTVVLLPDDIFADLDGTRTLDLVRRAVAVTASDVTASDVTASGVSTDAGAEDPAHT
;
A
#
# COMPACT_ATOMS: atom_id res chain seq x y z
N MET A 1 -27.63 27.51 -4.79
CA MET A 1 -27.29 26.78 -6.04
C MET A 1 -25.77 26.63 -6.04
N SER A 2 -25.27 25.58 -5.39
CA SER A 2 -23.85 25.38 -5.14
C SER A 2 -23.11 24.96 -6.40
N ALA A 3 -21.94 25.57 -6.57
CA ALA A 3 -21.04 25.41 -7.69
C ALA A 3 -20.59 23.96 -7.87
N LEU A 4 -20.77 23.47 -9.11
CA LEU A 4 -19.97 22.39 -9.68
C LEU A 4 -18.50 22.86 -9.75
N SER A 5 -17.63 22.14 -9.06
CA SER A 5 -16.22 21.97 -9.42
C SER A 5 -15.85 20.59 -8.89
N ALA A 6 -16.02 19.52 -9.66
CA ALA A 6 -15.09 19.14 -10.73
C ALA A 6 -13.61 19.28 -10.29
N PHE A 7 -13.31 18.92 -9.04
CA PHE A 7 -11.95 18.64 -8.61
C PHE A 7 -11.55 17.26 -9.17
N THR A 8 -11.05 17.31 -10.40
CA THR A 8 -9.77 16.66 -10.70
C THR A 8 -9.72 15.16 -10.41
N ARG A 9 -10.55 14.40 -11.13
CA ARG A 9 -10.21 13.02 -11.51
C ARG A 9 -9.04 13.12 -12.51
N ILE A 10 -7.80 13.31 -12.02
CA ILE A 10 -6.60 13.19 -12.85
C ILE A 10 -6.53 11.72 -13.28
N ALA A 11 -6.82 11.51 -14.56
CA ALA A 11 -6.40 10.40 -15.40
C ALA A 11 -6.17 9.07 -14.66
N HIS A 12 -7.26 8.33 -14.45
CA HIS A 12 -7.18 6.87 -14.55
C HIS A 12 -7.30 6.55 -16.04
N GLU A 13 -6.18 6.42 -16.73
CA GLU A 13 -6.15 5.73 -18.02
C GLU A 13 -5.83 4.26 -17.77
N GLU A 14 -6.68 3.42 -18.35
CA GLU A 14 -6.80 1.97 -18.26
C GLU A 14 -5.45 1.24 -18.48
N GLY A 15 -4.91 0.66 -17.40
CA GLY A 15 -3.65 -0.08 -17.36
C GLY A 15 -3.03 0.04 -15.97
N GLY A 16 -3.53 -0.75 -15.01
CA GLY A 16 -3.25 -0.61 -13.57
C GLY A 16 -1.76 -0.38 -13.26
N SER A 17 -1.40 0.89 -13.06
CA SER A 17 -0.05 1.30 -12.69
C SER A 17 0.00 1.56 -11.20
N MET A 18 0.91 0.86 -10.53
CA MET A 18 1.03 0.94 -9.08
C MET A 18 1.58 2.30 -8.66
N ARG A 19 0.98 2.92 -7.64
CA ARG A 19 1.36 4.24 -7.14
C ARG A 19 2.02 4.13 -5.77
N ILE A 20 3.23 4.64 -5.68
CA ILE A 20 4.07 4.62 -4.49
C ILE A 20 4.19 6.05 -3.95
N LEU A 21 3.74 6.26 -2.72
CA LEU A 21 3.88 7.54 -2.01
C LEU A 21 5.09 7.46 -1.06
N VAL A 22 6.05 8.37 -1.19
CA VAL A 22 7.24 8.42 -0.33
C VAL A 22 7.15 9.61 0.61
N VAL A 23 7.15 9.38 1.93
CA VAL A 23 7.01 10.41 2.95
C VAL A 23 8.21 10.38 3.89
N CYS A 24 9.04 11.43 3.87
CA CYS A 24 10.27 11.52 4.67
C CYS A 24 10.34 12.81 5.52
N GLY A 25 9.21 13.49 5.73
CA GLY A 25 9.12 14.77 6.44
C GLY A 25 8.83 15.94 5.50
N ALA A 26 9.79 16.85 5.31
CA ALA A 26 9.60 18.12 4.59
C ALA A 26 9.64 18.04 3.04
N GLY A 27 9.81 16.85 2.44
CA GLY A 27 9.67 16.66 0.99
C GLY A 27 10.97 16.58 0.17
N ALA A 28 12.09 17.15 0.64
CA ALA A 28 13.34 17.17 -0.12
C ALA A 28 13.93 15.76 -0.32
N SER A 29 14.13 15.03 0.79
CA SER A 29 14.71 13.69 0.78
C SER A 29 13.78 12.66 0.12
N SER A 30 12.45 12.81 0.24
CA SER A 30 11.48 11.94 -0.41
C SER A 30 11.47 12.10 -1.93
N THR A 31 11.77 13.29 -2.45
CA THR A 31 11.89 13.52 -3.91
C THR A 31 13.02 12.68 -4.52
N PHE A 32 14.17 12.62 -3.87
CA PHE A 32 15.30 11.82 -4.34
C PHE A 32 14.98 10.32 -4.33
N VAL A 33 14.39 9.82 -3.24
CA VAL A 33 14.01 8.40 -3.13
C VAL A 33 12.94 8.05 -4.16
N ALA A 34 11.90 8.88 -4.32
CA ALA A 34 10.85 8.67 -5.32
C ALA A 34 11.42 8.65 -6.75
N GLN A 35 12.35 9.55 -7.07
CA GLN A 35 13.00 9.56 -8.39
C GLN A 35 13.81 8.29 -8.65
N ARG A 36 14.56 7.80 -7.65
CA ARG A 36 15.35 6.57 -7.76
C ARG A 36 14.46 5.34 -7.91
N VAL A 37 13.40 5.22 -7.10
CA VAL A 37 12.42 4.13 -7.22
C VAL A 37 11.75 4.13 -8.59
N ARG A 38 11.35 5.30 -9.10
CA ARG A 38 10.76 5.41 -10.44
C ARG A 38 11.74 4.94 -11.52
N ARG A 39 13.01 5.32 -11.41
CA ARG A 39 14.05 4.87 -12.34
C ARG A 39 14.25 3.35 -12.26
N ALA A 40 14.42 2.80 -11.07
CA ALA A 40 14.58 1.35 -10.88
C ALA A 40 13.37 0.57 -11.40
N ALA A 41 12.14 1.08 -11.20
CA ALA A 41 10.93 0.47 -11.74
C ALA A 41 10.90 0.49 -13.28
N GLN A 42 11.28 1.61 -13.89
CA GLN A 42 11.39 1.75 -15.35
C GLN A 42 12.44 0.81 -15.92
N ASP A 43 13.63 0.73 -15.30
CA ASP A 43 14.70 -0.17 -15.69
C ASP A 43 14.26 -1.65 -15.58
N ALA A 44 13.34 -1.95 -14.67
CA ALA A 44 12.74 -3.27 -14.50
C ALA A 44 11.46 -3.52 -15.34
N GLY A 45 11.04 -2.57 -16.19
CA GLY A 45 9.85 -2.70 -17.03
C GLY A 45 8.53 -2.72 -16.25
N LEU A 46 8.51 -2.21 -15.02
CA LEU A 46 7.31 -2.15 -14.19
C LEU A 46 6.53 -0.85 -14.44
N PRO A 47 5.21 -0.91 -14.60
CA PRO A 47 4.36 0.28 -14.72
C PRO A 47 4.12 0.91 -13.34
N TRP A 48 5.18 1.18 -12.58
CA TRP A 48 5.09 1.76 -11.23
C TRP A 48 5.47 3.23 -11.27
N THR A 49 4.73 4.02 -10.50
CA THR A 49 4.96 5.46 -10.34
C THR A 49 5.28 5.74 -8.88
N ALA A 50 6.20 6.66 -8.65
CA ALA A 50 6.57 7.10 -7.30
C ALA A 50 6.47 8.62 -7.21
N ILE A 51 5.81 9.10 -6.16
CA ILE A 51 5.63 10.52 -5.85
C ILE A 51 6.11 10.80 -4.43
N ALA A 52 6.65 11.99 -4.22
CA ALA A 52 7.05 12.45 -2.89
C ALA A 52 5.89 13.21 -2.24
N GLY A 53 5.60 12.85 -1.00
CA GLY A 53 4.65 13.54 -0.14
C GLY A 53 5.33 14.10 1.11
N THR A 54 4.55 14.87 1.87
CA THR A 54 4.90 15.35 3.21
C THR A 54 3.90 14.80 4.22
N GLU A 55 4.20 14.92 5.52
CA GLU A 55 3.24 14.55 6.57
C GLU A 55 1.92 15.34 6.44
N GLN A 56 1.97 16.55 5.90
CA GLN A 56 0.79 17.39 5.69
C GLN A 56 -0.03 16.99 4.45
N SER A 57 0.63 16.54 3.39
CA SER A 57 -0.05 16.07 2.17
C SER A 57 -0.52 14.62 2.30
N PHE A 58 0.06 13.87 3.23
CA PHE A 58 -0.23 12.45 3.48
C PHE A 58 -1.74 12.14 3.57
N PRO A 59 -2.58 12.84 4.36
CA PRO A 59 -4.01 12.52 4.44
C PRO A 59 -4.77 12.65 3.11
N ILE A 60 -4.27 13.46 2.18
CA ILE A 60 -4.87 13.73 0.87
C ILE A 60 -4.35 12.71 -0.16
N ASP A 61 -3.03 12.46 -0.12
CA ASP A 61 -2.35 11.56 -1.07
C ASP A 61 -2.54 10.08 -0.73
N LEU A 62 -2.93 9.77 0.50
CA LEU A 62 -3.26 8.43 0.99
C LEU A 62 -4.28 7.71 0.11
N ASP A 63 -5.26 8.45 -0.43
CA ASP A 63 -6.37 7.89 -1.21
C ASP A 63 -5.95 7.51 -2.64
N ALA A 64 -4.77 7.96 -3.05
CA ALA A 64 -4.23 7.75 -4.39
C ALA A 64 -3.02 6.80 -4.41
N GLY A 65 -2.52 6.32 -3.27
CA GLY A 65 -1.34 5.45 -3.18
C GLY A 65 -1.68 4.00 -2.84
N ASP A 66 -1.06 3.05 -3.53
CA ASP A 66 -1.15 1.61 -3.23
C ASP A 66 -0.13 1.20 -2.14
N VAL A 67 1.05 1.83 -2.16
CA VAL A 67 2.10 1.66 -1.16
C VAL A 67 2.58 3.00 -0.64
N ILE A 68 2.79 3.07 0.67
CA ILE A 68 3.39 4.20 1.36
C ILE A 68 4.77 3.78 1.87
N LEU A 69 5.80 4.49 1.46
CA LEU A 69 7.15 4.38 1.99
C LEU A 69 7.38 5.49 3.01
N VAL A 70 7.68 5.10 4.24
CA VAL A 70 7.94 6.02 5.34
C VAL A 70 9.44 6.10 5.58
N GLY A 71 10.01 7.30 5.51
CA GLY A 71 11.41 7.53 5.80
C GLY A 71 11.74 7.23 7.27
N PRO A 72 12.99 6.85 7.58
CA PRO A 72 13.41 6.43 8.93
C PRO A 72 13.19 7.52 9.99
N HIS A 73 13.32 8.79 9.61
CA HIS A 73 13.09 9.96 10.47
C HIS A 73 11.65 10.10 10.96
N LEU A 74 10.70 9.36 10.38
CA LEU A 74 9.29 9.33 10.78
C LEU A 74 8.92 8.02 11.50
N ALA A 75 9.90 7.23 11.95
CA ALA A 75 9.64 5.99 12.70
C ALA A 75 8.71 6.22 13.92
N ASP A 76 8.86 7.34 14.62
CA ASP A 76 7.99 7.71 15.75
C ASP A 76 6.53 7.98 15.32
N ALA A 77 6.32 8.43 14.09
CA ALA A 77 5.00 8.70 13.51
C ALA A 77 4.40 7.47 12.82
N LEU A 78 5.15 6.38 12.69
CA LEU A 78 4.73 5.16 11.99
C LEU A 78 3.40 4.60 12.52
N PRO A 79 3.16 4.45 13.83
CA PRO A 79 1.89 3.89 14.32
C PRO A 79 0.66 4.70 13.90
N ARG A 80 0.81 6.03 13.80
CA ARG A 80 -0.25 6.94 13.35
C ARG A 80 -0.50 6.80 11.85
N ILE A 81 0.58 6.65 11.07
CA ILE A 81 0.54 6.44 9.62
C ILE A 81 -0.11 5.09 9.29
N GLU A 82 0.28 4.02 9.98
CA GLU A 82 -0.30 2.68 9.84
C GLU A 82 -1.78 2.66 10.20
N GLN A 83 -2.19 3.36 11.27
CA GLN A 83 -3.60 3.47 11.63
C GLN A 83 -4.42 4.17 10.53
N ALA A 84 -3.89 5.24 9.94
CA ALA A 84 -4.56 5.94 8.84
C ALA A 84 -4.63 5.11 7.55
N ALA A 85 -3.58 4.33 7.27
CA ALA A 85 -3.49 3.44 6.11
C ALA A 85 -4.37 2.19 6.25
N GLY A 86 -4.50 1.64 7.47
CA GLY A 86 -5.31 0.45 7.76
C GLY A 86 -6.80 0.64 7.46
N ALA A 87 -7.31 1.87 7.57
CA ALA A 87 -8.68 2.21 7.17
C ALA A 87 -8.92 2.09 5.65
N ARG A 88 -7.85 1.98 4.85
CA ARG A 88 -7.89 2.07 3.38
C ARG A 88 -7.18 0.91 2.67
N MET A 89 -6.75 -0.11 3.41
CA MET A 89 -6.01 -1.27 2.90
C MET A 89 -4.70 -0.90 2.17
N THR A 90 -4.12 0.25 2.49
CA THR A 90 -2.85 0.69 1.89
C THR A 90 -1.67 0.05 2.62
N THR A 91 -0.68 -0.44 1.86
CA THR A 91 0.50 -1.07 2.45
C THR A 91 1.51 -0.01 2.90
N VAL A 92 1.93 -0.05 4.17
CA VAL A 92 2.94 0.85 4.73
C VAL A 92 4.26 0.11 4.89
N VAL A 93 5.36 0.71 4.47
CA VAL A 93 6.72 0.17 4.60
C VAL A 93 7.63 1.22 5.21
N LEU A 94 8.20 0.91 6.37
CA LEU A 94 9.27 1.71 6.96
C LEU A 94 10.58 1.45 6.21
N LEU A 95 11.21 2.50 5.72
CA LEU A 95 12.52 2.45 5.08
C LEU A 95 13.62 2.38 6.14
N PRO A 96 14.69 1.61 5.91
CA PRO A 96 15.83 1.53 6.83
C PRO A 96 16.62 2.85 6.87
N ASP A 97 17.37 3.06 7.96
CA ASP A 97 18.13 4.30 8.21
C ASP A 97 19.15 4.64 7.11
N ASP A 98 19.70 3.61 6.47
CA ASP A 98 20.70 3.71 5.42
C ASP A 98 20.09 3.82 4.01
N ILE A 99 18.77 3.97 3.88
CA ILE A 99 18.09 4.00 2.57
C ILE A 99 18.60 5.11 1.66
N PHE A 100 19.13 6.20 2.21
CA PHE A 100 19.69 7.29 1.40
C PHE A 100 20.97 6.91 0.67
N ALA A 101 21.67 5.86 1.13
CA ALA A 101 22.82 5.26 0.46
C ALA A 101 22.41 4.38 -0.75
N ASP A 102 21.13 4.05 -0.90
CA ASP A 102 20.59 3.42 -2.10
C ASP A 102 20.50 4.47 -3.22
N LEU A 103 21.56 4.57 -4.03
CA LEU A 103 21.69 5.59 -5.07
C LEU A 103 20.96 5.24 -6.37
N ASP A 104 20.71 3.95 -6.62
CA ASP A 104 20.01 3.47 -7.80
C ASP A 104 18.52 3.18 -7.54
N GLY A 105 18.11 3.01 -6.28
CA GLY A 105 16.72 2.76 -5.90
C GLY A 105 16.32 1.29 -6.03
N THR A 106 17.24 0.41 -6.38
CA THR A 106 16.96 -1.03 -6.58
C THR A 106 16.59 -1.70 -5.27
N ARG A 107 17.29 -1.36 -4.19
CA ARG A 107 17.03 -1.92 -2.86
C ARG A 107 15.68 -1.46 -2.33
N THR A 108 15.33 -0.20 -2.58
CA THR A 108 14.02 0.38 -2.26
C THR A 108 12.90 -0.29 -3.07
N LEU A 109 13.12 -0.53 -4.38
CA LEU A 109 12.16 -1.23 -5.22
C LEU A 109 11.91 -2.67 -4.74
N ASP A 110 12.96 -3.39 -4.34
CA ASP A 110 12.84 -4.76 -3.83
C ASP A 110 12.08 -4.82 -2.50
N LEU A 111 12.23 -3.80 -1.64
CA LEU A 111 11.41 -3.66 -0.42
C LEU A 111 9.93 -3.54 -0.77
N VAL A 112 9.59 -2.69 -1.73
CA VAL A 112 8.21 -2.52 -2.20
C VAL A 112 7.66 -3.83 -2.77
N ARG A 113 8.42 -4.48 -3.65
CA ARG A 113 8.04 -5.77 -4.26
C ARG A 113 7.70 -6.82 -3.21
N ARG A 114 8.54 -6.96 -2.18
CA ARG A 114 8.29 -7.91 -1.09
C ARG A 114 7.03 -7.56 -0.32
N ALA A 115 6.82 -6.28 0.01
CA ALA A 115 5.65 -5.85 0.76
C ALA A 115 4.34 -6.16 0.00
N VAL A 116 4.31 -5.91 -1.31
CA VAL A 116 3.12 -6.15 -2.15
C VAL A 116 2.88 -7.64 -2.40
N ALA A 117 3.94 -8.45 -2.50
CA ALA A 117 3.79 -9.90 -2.64
C ALA A 117 3.17 -10.53 -1.38
N VAL A 118 3.47 -10.00 -0.19
CA VAL A 118 2.87 -10.45 1.07
C VAL A 118 1.39 -10.11 1.12
N THR A 119 0.99 -8.89 0.75
CA THR A 119 -0.42 -8.48 0.78
C THR A 119 -1.28 -9.21 -0.26
N ALA A 120 -0.73 -9.55 -1.43
CA ALA A 120 -1.40 -10.40 -2.40
C ALA A 120 -1.65 -11.84 -1.88
N SER A 121 -0.74 -12.36 -1.05
CA SER A 121 -0.84 -13.72 -0.51
C SER A 121 -1.91 -13.83 0.58
N ASP A 122 -2.11 -12.77 1.37
CA ASP A 122 -3.07 -12.76 2.49
C ASP A 122 -4.54 -12.67 2.03
N VAL A 123 -4.78 -12.07 0.86
CA VAL A 123 -6.12 -12.04 0.21
C VAL A 123 -6.55 -13.44 -0.24
N THR A 124 -5.61 -14.29 -0.68
CA THR A 124 -5.94 -15.67 -1.12
C THR A 124 -6.20 -16.65 0.03
N ALA A 125 -5.75 -16.34 1.25
CA ALA A 125 -6.01 -17.18 2.42
C ALA A 125 -7.43 -17.00 3.00
N SER A 126 -8.11 -15.88 2.69
CA SER A 126 -9.42 -15.54 3.26
C SER A 126 -10.62 -15.92 2.38
N ASP A 127 -10.43 -16.39 1.15
CA ASP A 127 -11.53 -16.74 0.22
C ASP A 127 -11.82 -18.26 0.09
N VAL A 128 -11.13 -19.12 0.85
CA VAL A 128 -11.40 -20.58 0.89
C VAL A 128 -11.98 -21.01 2.24
N THR A 129 -13.03 -20.35 2.73
CA THR A 129 -13.94 -20.95 3.74
C THR A 129 -15.37 -20.40 3.60
N ALA A 130 -15.97 -20.50 2.42
CA ALA A 130 -17.42 -20.36 2.28
C ALA A 130 -17.96 -21.13 1.05
N SER A 131 -17.77 -22.44 1.03
CA SER A 131 -18.69 -23.31 0.27
C SER A 131 -18.94 -24.60 1.04
N GLY A 132 -20.22 -24.85 1.30
CA GLY A 132 -20.70 -25.78 2.30
C GLY A 132 -20.57 -27.26 1.96
N VAL A 133 -20.84 -28.07 2.97
CA VAL A 133 -21.41 -29.40 2.79
C VAL A 133 -22.64 -29.50 3.69
N SER A 134 -23.79 -29.70 3.05
CA SER A 134 -25.07 -29.98 3.70
C SER A 134 -25.36 -31.47 3.61
N THR A 135 -25.81 -32.03 4.73
CA THR A 135 -26.78 -33.15 4.87
C THR A 135 -26.28 -34.60 4.92
N ASP A 136 -26.53 -35.22 6.08
CA ASP A 136 -27.13 -36.54 6.31
C ASP A 136 -27.41 -36.61 7.85
N ALA A 137 -28.63 -36.43 8.38
CA ALA A 137 -29.82 -37.30 8.39
C ALA A 137 -29.62 -38.65 9.09
N GLY A 138 -29.69 -38.67 10.42
CA GLY A 138 -29.85 -39.88 11.21
C GLY A 138 -30.62 -39.60 12.49
N ALA A 139 -31.93 -39.86 12.46
CA ALA A 139 -32.79 -39.98 13.64
C ALA A 139 -32.25 -41.06 14.60
N GLU A 140 -32.49 -40.94 15.91
CA GLU A 140 -33.25 -41.87 16.75
C GLU A 140 -33.31 -41.30 18.20
N ASP A 141 -34.53 -41.00 18.65
CA ASP A 141 -34.95 -40.86 20.05
C ASP A 141 -35.12 -42.30 20.60
N PRO A 142 -34.70 -42.64 21.83
CA PRO A 142 -35.66 -42.57 22.94
C PRO A 142 -35.09 -42.29 24.34
N ALA A 143 -35.90 -41.56 25.11
CA ALA A 143 -36.11 -41.56 26.56
C ALA A 143 -35.39 -42.64 27.44
N HIS A 144 -34.88 -42.24 28.61
CA HIS A 144 -35.30 -42.85 29.88
C HIS A 144 -34.89 -42.01 31.12
N THR A 145 -35.93 -41.69 31.91
CA THR A 145 -36.02 -41.53 33.38
C THR A 145 -35.06 -40.60 34.12
#